data_AF-A0A7V3G7C9-F1
#
_entry.id   AF-A0A7V3G7C9-F1
#
_cell.length_a   1.000
_cell.length_b   1.000
_cell.length_c   1.000
_cell.angle_alpha   90.00
_cell.angle_beta   90.00
_cell.angle_gamma   90.00
#
_symmetry.space_group_name_H-M   'P 1'
#
loop_
_entity.id
_entity.type
_entity.pdbx_description
1 polymer ?
#
loop_
_entity_poly.entity_id
_entity_poly.type
_entity_poly.pdbx_seq_one_letter_code
_entity_poly.pdbx_strand_id
1 'polypeptide(L)'
;MAFLDFFDRLPGKLHPAFQDLSSYNRELLHFAGSLALIAIAEFLRGYLHPLSPAFIGLALVSWMTYQEFHLHPKKYGQSLVKGIIDWLVWCAPFAAYLTYLALWE
;
A
#
# COMPACT_ATOMS: atom_id res chain seq x y z
N MET A 1 -7.00 -3.60 -7.26
CA MET A 1 -8.18 -3.21 -8.05
C MET A 1 -9.38 -2.89 -7.14
N ALA A 2 -9.74 -3.73 -6.16
CA ALA A 2 -10.94 -3.50 -5.34
C ALA A 2 -11.03 -2.18 -4.53
N PHE A 3 -9.95 -1.65 -3.96
CA PHE A 3 -10.03 -0.45 -3.11
C PHE A 3 -10.16 0.86 -3.91
N LEU A 4 -9.46 1.00 -5.03
CA LEU A 4 -9.55 2.19 -5.89
C LEU A 4 -10.83 2.18 -6.75
N ASP A 5 -11.27 1.00 -7.22
CA ASP A 5 -12.54 0.87 -7.96
C ASP A 5 -13.77 1.16 -7.07
N PHE A 6 -13.62 1.11 -5.74
CA PHE A 6 -14.65 1.55 -4.80
C PHE A 6 -14.80 3.09 -4.81
N PHE A 7 -13.70 3.85 -4.88
CA PHE A 7 -13.76 5.30 -4.97
C PHE A 7 -14.28 5.77 -6.34
N ASP A 8 -13.95 5.04 -7.42
CA ASP A 8 -14.50 5.30 -8.76
C ASP A 8 -16.04 5.11 -8.81
N ARG A 9 -16.64 4.43 -7.82
CA ARG A 9 -18.09 4.23 -7.68
C ARG A 9 -18.78 5.22 -6.74
N LEU A 10 -18.02 6.11 -6.08
CA LEU A 10 -18.63 7.10 -5.20
C LEU A 10 -19.39 8.16 -6.02
N PRO A 11 -20.55 8.65 -5.53
CA PRO A 11 -21.36 9.60 -6.26
C PRO A 11 -20.57 10.87 -6.60
N GLY A 12 -20.80 11.42 -7.81
CA GLY A 12 -19.93 12.39 -8.50
C GLY A 12 -19.63 13.72 -7.80
N LYS A 13 -20.14 13.97 -6.58
CA LYS A 13 -19.69 15.09 -5.72
C LYS A 13 -18.55 14.71 -4.77
N LEU A 14 -18.42 13.43 -4.41
CA LEU A 14 -17.30 12.90 -3.63
C LEU A 14 -16.10 12.60 -4.52
N HIS A 15 -16.35 12.12 -5.75
CA HIS A 15 -15.32 11.73 -6.71
C HIS A 15 -14.24 12.80 -7.00
N PRO A 16 -14.56 14.09 -7.23
CA PRO A 16 -13.56 15.11 -7.51
C PRO A 16 -12.72 15.45 -6.27
N ALA A 17 -13.35 15.55 -5.10
CA ALA A 17 -12.67 15.84 -3.84
C ALA A 17 -11.68 14.72 -3.47
N PHE A 18 -12.04 13.46 -3.69
CA PHE A 18 -11.14 12.33 -3.46
C PHE A 18 -10.06 12.19 -4.53
N GLN A 19 -10.33 12.55 -5.80
CA GLN A 19 -9.31 12.56 -6.85
C GLN A 19 -8.20 13.59 -6.56
N ASP A 20 -8.56 14.81 -6.14
CA ASP A 20 -7.57 15.85 -5.80
C ASP A 20 -6.78 15.50 -4.53
N LEU A 21 -7.45 15.00 -3.49
CA LEU A 21 -6.79 14.48 -2.28
C LEU A 21 -5.86 13.30 -2.60
N SER A 22 -6.26 12.41 -3.50
CA SER A 22 -5.46 11.23 -3.89
C SER A 22 -4.23 11.58 -4.72
N SER A 23 -4.21 12.74 -5.40
CA SER A 23 -3.09 13.16 -6.24
C SER A 23 -2.07 13.98 -5.45
N TYR A 24 -2.52 14.84 -4.53
CA TYR A 24 -1.64 15.69 -3.71
C TYR A 24 -1.14 15.02 -2.41
N ASN A 25 -1.85 14.02 -1.88
CA ASN A 25 -1.48 13.32 -0.64
C ASN A 25 -1.24 11.82 -0.85
N ARG A 26 -0.92 11.39 -2.07
CA ARG A 26 -0.80 9.95 -2.40
C ARG A 26 0.25 9.26 -1.55
N GLU A 27 1.42 9.88 -1.41
CA GLU A 27 2.52 9.40 -0.60
C GLU A 27 2.12 9.30 0.87
N LEU A 28 1.41 10.30 1.39
CA LEU A 28 0.91 10.27 2.76
C LEU A 28 -0.09 9.13 2.97
N LEU A 29 -0.97 8.88 2.00
CA LEU A 29 -1.92 7.77 2.03
C LEU A 29 -1.23 6.42 1.92
N HIS A 30 -0.17 6.30 1.11
CA HIS A 30 0.66 5.11 1.02
C HIS A 30 1.39 4.82 2.34
N PHE A 31 1.97 5.86 2.94
CA PHE A 31 2.62 5.77 4.23
C PHE A 31 1.63 5.36 5.32
N ALA A 32 0.51 6.07 5.47
CA ALA A 32 -0.53 5.75 6.45
C ALA A 32 -1.13 4.36 6.22
N GLY A 33 -1.36 3.99 4.96
CA GLY A 33 -1.85 2.67 4.56
C GLY A 33 -0.88 1.55 4.94
N SER A 34 0.43 1.76 4.78
CA SER A 34 1.46 0.78 5.18
C SER A 34 1.47 0.55 6.69
N LEU A 35 1.35 1.62 7.50
CA LEU A 35 1.26 1.51 8.95
C LEU A 35 -0.02 0.79 9.39
N ALA A 36 -1.15 1.10 8.76
CA ALA A 36 -2.42 0.43 9.02
C ALA A 36 -2.32 -1.08 8.70
N LEU A 37 -1.69 -1.45 7.58
CA LEU A 37 -1.49 -2.85 7.22
C LEU A 37 -0.54 -3.59 8.17
N ILE A 38 0.53 -2.94 8.65
CA ILE A 38 1.40 -3.51 9.69
C ILE A 38 0.59 -3.79 10.96
N ALA A 39 -0.20 -2.82 11.43
CA ALA A 39 -1.03 -2.99 12.63
C ALA A 39 -2.05 -4.12 12.47
N ILE A 40 -2.68 -4.23 11.29
CA ILE A 40 -3.60 -5.33 10.98
C ILE A 40 -2.85 -6.67 10.94
N ALA A 41 -1.67 -6.73 10.32
CA ALA A 41 -0.86 -7.94 10.26
C ALA A 41 -0.45 -8.42 11.65
N GLU A 42 -0.03 -7.50 12.53
CA GLU A 42 0.31 -7.81 13.92
C GLU A 42 -0.92 -8.29 14.71
N PHE A 43 -2.06 -7.60 14.57
CA PHE A 43 -3.32 -8.02 15.20
C PHE A 43 -3.72 -9.44 14.77
N LEU A 44 -3.57 -9.74 13.48
CA LEU A 44 -3.92 -11.04 12.91
C LEU A 44 -2.87 -12.13 13.16
N ARG A 45 -1.64 -11.79 13.56
CA ARG A 45 -0.56 -12.74 13.84
C ARG A 45 -0.97 -13.84 14.83
N GLY A 46 -1.76 -13.50 15.84
CA GLY A 46 -2.29 -14.47 16.82
C GLY A 46 -3.38 -15.40 16.28
N TYR A 47 -4.00 -15.06 15.14
CA TYR A 47 -5.12 -15.79 14.54
C TYR A 47 -4.72 -16.56 13.27
N LEU A 48 -3.67 -16.11 12.57
CA LEU A 48 -3.24 -16.65 11.28
C LEU A 48 -2.09 -17.65 11.43
N HIS A 49 -2.29 -18.71 12.21
CA HIS A 49 -1.36 -19.83 12.20
C HIS A 49 -1.54 -20.64 10.90
N PRO A 50 -0.52 -20.89 10.04
CA PRO A 50 0.92 -20.72 10.23
C PRO A 50 1.57 -19.58 9.40
N LEU A 51 0.84 -18.56 8.96
CA LEU A 51 1.41 -17.50 8.13
C LEU A 51 2.26 -16.54 8.97
N SER A 52 3.58 -16.55 8.74
CA SER A 52 4.47 -15.60 9.42
C SER A 52 4.22 -14.17 8.91
N PRO A 53 4.43 -13.14 9.75
CA PRO A 53 4.38 -11.74 9.32
C PRO A 53 5.25 -11.44 8.08
N ALA A 54 6.35 -12.17 7.90
CA ALA A 54 7.20 -12.07 6.73
C ALA A 54 6.50 -12.50 5.43
N PHE A 55 5.68 -13.56 5.45
CA PHE A 55 4.89 -13.97 4.28
C PHE A 55 3.82 -12.93 3.92
N ILE A 56 3.18 -12.33 4.92
CA ILE A 56 2.20 -11.25 4.70
C ILE A 56 2.91 -10.03 4.10
N GLY A 57 4.06 -9.65 4.64
CA GLY A 57 4.90 -8.56 4.10
C GLY A 57 5.30 -8.81 2.65
N LEU A 58 5.75 -10.02 2.31
CA LEU A 58 6.13 -10.39 0.95
C LEU A 58 4.95 -10.29 -0.02
N ALA A 59 3.78 -10.80 0.37
CA ALA A 59 2.57 -10.73 -0.45
C ALA A 59 2.16 -9.27 -0.71
N LEU A 60 2.19 -8.43 0.33
CA LEU A 60 1.87 -7.01 0.23
C LEU A 60 2.86 -6.27 -0.68
N VAL A 61 4.17 -6.45 -0.50
CA VAL A 61 5.20 -5.83 -1.36
C VAL A 61 5.06 -6.28 -2.81
N SER A 62 4.81 -7.57 -3.05
CA SER A 62 4.60 -8.11 -4.40
C SER A 62 3.37 -7.46 -5.06
N TRP A 63 2.28 -7.34 -4.30
CA TRP A 63 1.06 -6.71 -4.78
C TRP A 63 1.28 -5.22 -5.08
N MET A 64 1.93 -4.45 -4.19
CA MET A 64 2.24 -3.04 -4.43
C MET A 64 3.16 -2.85 -5.63
N THR A 65 4.16 -3.71 -5.81
CA THR A 65 5.03 -3.71 -6.99
C THR A 65 4.22 -3.86 -8.27
N TYR A 66 3.28 -4.80 -8.30
CA TYR A 66 2.39 -4.98 -9.45
C TYR A 66 1.48 -3.75 -9.66
N GLN A 67 0.94 -3.16 -8.60
CA GLN A 67 0.12 -1.95 -8.73
C GLN A 67 0.92 -0.78 -9.33
N GLU A 68 2.08 -0.46 -8.76
CA GLU A 68 2.85 0.74 -9.11
C GLU A 68 3.52 0.66 -10.49
N PHE A 69 3.94 -0.53 -10.92
CA PHE A 69 4.71 -0.67 -12.17
C PHE A 69 3.94 -1.33 -13.31
N HIS A 70 2.78 -1.93 -13.04
CA HIS A 70 1.96 -2.54 -14.09
C HIS A 70 0.59 -1.88 -14.24
N LEU A 71 -0.15 -1.68 -13.15
CA LEU A 71 -1.52 -1.16 -13.24
C LEU A 71 -1.56 0.36 -13.37
N HIS A 72 -0.84 1.09 -12.51
CA HIS A 72 -0.89 2.55 -12.48
C HIS A 72 -0.37 3.22 -13.75
N PRO A 73 0.72 2.75 -14.40
CA PRO A 73 1.15 3.30 -15.68
C PRO A 73 0.08 3.15 -16.77
N LYS A 74 -0.63 2.00 -16.79
CA LYS A 74 -1.69 1.73 -17.77
C LYS A 74 -2.98 2.51 -17.51
N LYS A 75 -3.39 2.65 -16.25
CA LYS A 75 -4.67 3.29 -15.87
C LYS A 75 -4.54 4.82 -15.78
N TYR A 76 -3.43 5.31 -15.23
CA TYR A 76 -3.26 6.72 -14.86
C TYR A 76 -2.14 7.44 -15.62
N GLY A 77 -1.45 6.75 -16.55
CA GLY A 77 -0.29 7.34 -17.24
C GLY A 77 0.87 7.66 -16.30
N GLN A 78 0.94 6.98 -15.16
CA GLN A 78 1.96 7.22 -14.13
C GLN A 78 3.37 7.06 -14.69
N SER A 79 4.24 8.04 -14.44
CA SER A 79 5.64 7.97 -14.82
C SER A 79 6.42 6.97 -13.96
N LEU A 80 7.50 6.40 -14.51
CA LEU A 80 8.35 5.46 -13.78
C LEU A 80 8.91 6.07 -12.48
N VAL A 81 9.36 7.33 -12.54
CA VAL A 81 9.90 8.04 -11.38
C VAL A 81 8.86 8.16 -10.27
N LYS A 82 7.61 8.53 -10.61
CA LYS A 82 6.52 8.61 -9.64
C LYS A 82 6.25 7.25 -9.01
N GLY A 83 6.18 6.19 -9.83
CA GLY A 83 6.00 4.82 -9.34
C GLY A 83 7.11 4.34 -8.39
N ILE A 84 8.37 4.72 -8.64
CA ILE A 84 9.48 4.43 -7.73
C ILE A 84 9.27 5.13 -6.38
N ILE A 85 8.93 6.42 -6.39
CA ILE A 85 8.69 7.20 -5.16
C ILE A 85 7.55 6.57 -4.36
N ASP A 86 6.43 6.28 -5.01
CA ASP A 86 5.26 5.67 -4.37
C ASP A 86 5.56 4.30 -3.78
N TRP A 87 6.29 3.48 -4.54
CA TRP A 87 6.71 2.16 -4.10
C TRP A 87 7.63 2.22 -2.88
N LEU A 88 8.59 3.16 -2.87
CA LEU A 88 9.49 3.37 -1.71
C LEU A 88 8.71 3.80 -0.48
N VAL A 89 7.77 4.74 -0.62
CA VAL A 89 6.95 5.22 0.50
C VAL A 89 6.06 4.10 1.06
N TRP A 90 5.52 3.24 0.20
CA TRP A 90 4.81 2.03 0.63
C TRP A 90 5.71 1.03 1.36
N CYS A 91 6.90 0.74 0.80
CA CYS A 91 7.74 -0.36 1.26
C CYS A 91 8.63 -0.02 2.45
N ALA A 92 8.99 1.26 2.64
CA ALA A 92 9.90 1.65 3.70
C ALA A 92 9.41 1.27 5.11
N PRO A 93 8.13 1.48 5.49
CA PRO A 93 7.63 1.06 6.80
C PRO A 93 7.62 -0.47 6.97
N PHE A 94 7.30 -1.22 5.93
CA PHE A 94 7.38 -2.69 5.97
C PHE A 94 8.83 -3.16 6.15
N ALA A 95 9.80 -2.58 5.44
CA ALA A 95 11.21 -2.92 5.59
C ALA A 95 11.71 -2.63 7.02
N ALA A 96 11.34 -1.48 7.58
CA ALA A 96 11.68 -1.12 8.96
C ALA A 96 11.08 -2.11 9.98
N TYR A 97 9.80 -2.46 9.82
CA TYR A 97 9.11 -3.41 10.69
C TYR A 97 9.68 -4.83 10.59
N LEU A 98 9.92 -5.35 9.37
CA LEU A 98 10.54 -6.65 9.19
C LEU A 98 11.97 -6.71 9.75
N THR A 99 12.72 -5.60 9.66
CA THR A 99 14.05 -5.48 10.28
C THR A 99 13.94 -5.51 11.80
N TYR A 100 12.98 -4.79 12.38
CA TYR A 100 12.71 -4.83 13.82
C TYR A 100 12.40 -6.26 14.29
N LEU A 101 11.49 -6.96 13.60
CA LEU A 101 11.16 -8.35 13.91
C LEU A 101 12.39 -9.26 13.80
N ALA A 102 13.14 -9.17 12.72
CA ALA A 102 14.27 -10.06 12.46
C ALA A 102 15.43 -9.91 13.46
N LEU A 103 15.53 -8.73 14.08
CA LEU A 103 16.60 -8.47 15.02
C LEU A 103 16.16 -8.69 16.48
N TRP A 104 14.99 -8.18 16.88
CA TRP A 104 14.59 -8.08 18.29
C TRP A 104 13.51 -9.08 18.74
N GLU A 105 12.94 -9.89 17.83
CA GLU A 105 12.06 -11.03 18.17
C GLU A 105 12.71 -12.38 17.86
#